data_AF-A0A1Q7BR60-F1
#
_entry.id   AF-A0A1Q7BR60-F1
#
_cell.length_a   1.000
_cell.length_b   1.000
_cell.length_c   1.000
_cell.angle_alpha   90.00
_cell.angle_beta   90.00
_cell.angle_gamma   90.00
#
_symmetry.space_group_name_H-M   'P 1'
#
loop_
_entity.id
_entity.type
_entity.pdbx_description
1 polymer ?
#
loop_
_entity_poly.entity_id
_entity_poly.type
_entity_poly.pdbx_seq_one_letter_code
_entity_poly.pdbx_strand_id
1 'polypeptide(L)'
;MVIGVDDAQDLDADSVAELAWLRQRCPLLCVLPAYRYPRAIVDRPLGALTADLVLRLSPLSTEDIGDHAYERSGGIPALVAAADRPADVGRAVAMHVARLRTAWMPAGAWDVLRLCATLGSLRVEQLAVLTGRSLPDVLEYVDQLVHAQLLAEGPGGHVRHRSDLVREAVAEQVSTATATHLRQRLESA
;
A
#
# COMPACT_ATOMS: atom_id res chain seq x y z
N MET A 1 27.61 -3.27 -18.29
CA MET A 1 26.65 -2.22 -18.75
C MET A 1 25.34 -2.46 -18.05
N VAL A 2 24.60 -1.42 -17.64
CA VAL A 2 23.32 -1.57 -16.94
C VAL A 2 22.23 -0.85 -17.74
N ILE A 3 21.10 -1.52 -17.96
CA ILE A 3 19.88 -0.93 -18.48
C ILE A 3 18.85 -0.94 -17.34
N GLY A 4 18.42 0.23 -16.90
CA GLY A 4 17.29 0.39 -16.00
C GLY A 4 16.00 0.55 -16.80
N VAL A 5 14.96 -0.19 -16.45
CA VAL A 5 13.61 -0.03 -17.01
C VAL A 5 12.68 0.34 -15.89
N ASP A 6 12.22 1.58 -15.87
CA ASP A 6 11.26 2.07 -14.88
C ASP A 6 9.82 1.71 -15.28
N ASP A 7 8.92 1.56 -14.30
CA ASP A 7 7.55 1.11 -14.49
C ASP A 7 7.42 -0.13 -15.41
N ALA A 8 8.36 -1.06 -15.28
CA ALA A 8 8.52 -2.21 -16.18
C ALA A 8 7.29 -3.15 -16.20
N GLN A 9 6.36 -3.02 -15.24
CA GLN A 9 5.09 -3.74 -15.26
C GLN A 9 4.24 -3.48 -16.53
N ASP A 10 4.52 -2.39 -17.23
CA ASP A 10 3.78 -1.96 -18.43
C ASP A 10 4.45 -2.41 -19.74
N LEU A 11 5.56 -3.18 -19.67
CA LEU A 11 6.17 -3.78 -20.85
C LEU A 11 5.24 -4.82 -21.50
N ASP A 12 5.18 -4.78 -22.82
CA ASP A 12 4.52 -5.81 -23.62
C ASP A 12 5.39 -7.07 -23.77
N ALA A 13 4.80 -8.11 -24.38
CA ALA A 13 5.46 -9.39 -24.55
C ALA A 13 6.70 -9.32 -25.46
N ASP A 14 6.65 -8.47 -26.49
CA ASP A 14 7.75 -8.33 -27.45
C ASP A 14 8.96 -7.65 -26.79
N SER A 15 8.73 -6.58 -26.02
CA SER A 15 9.77 -5.89 -25.24
C SER A 15 10.42 -6.82 -24.21
N VAL A 16 9.62 -7.64 -23.52
CA VAL A 16 10.16 -8.63 -22.56
C VAL A 16 10.98 -9.71 -23.26
N ALA A 17 10.52 -10.19 -24.43
CA ALA A 17 11.27 -11.16 -25.23
C ALA A 17 12.60 -10.59 -25.73
N GLU A 18 12.62 -9.33 -26.14
CA GLU A 18 13.84 -8.62 -26.55
C GLU A 18 14.83 -8.50 -25.37
N LEU A 19 14.36 -8.09 -24.19
CA LEU A 19 15.21 -8.02 -22.99
C LEU A 19 15.78 -9.39 -22.59
N ALA A 20 14.97 -10.44 -22.68
CA ALA A 20 15.43 -11.81 -22.44
C ALA A 20 16.51 -12.24 -23.44
N TRP A 21 16.31 -11.92 -24.73
CA TRP A 21 17.27 -12.20 -25.80
C TRP A 21 18.59 -11.43 -25.60
N LEU A 22 18.52 -10.15 -25.24
CA LEU A 22 19.70 -9.32 -24.97
C LEU A 22 20.52 -9.89 -23.82
N ARG A 23 19.87 -10.29 -22.73
CA ARG A 23 20.54 -10.90 -21.57
C ARG A 23 21.27 -12.19 -21.92
N GLN A 24 20.71 -13.01 -22.81
CA GLN A 24 21.35 -14.26 -23.25
C GLN A 24 22.60 -14.02 -24.10
N ARG A 25 22.64 -12.95 -24.90
CA ARG A 25 23.75 -12.69 -25.86
C ARG A 25 24.80 -11.70 -25.36
N CYS A 26 24.46 -10.92 -24.34
CA CYS A 26 25.36 -9.93 -23.75
C CYS A 26 25.60 -10.28 -22.28
N PRO A 27 26.56 -11.17 -21.95
CA PRO A 27 26.77 -11.64 -20.57
C PRO A 27 27.21 -10.55 -19.58
N LEU A 28 27.68 -9.41 -20.07
CA LEU A 28 28.04 -8.24 -19.26
C LEU A 28 26.90 -7.21 -19.12
N LEU A 29 25.72 -7.50 -19.69
CA LEU A 29 24.53 -6.68 -19.58
C LEU A 29 23.74 -7.04 -18.33
N CYS A 30 23.52 -6.06 -17.46
CA CYS A 30 22.57 -6.14 -16.37
C CYS A 30 21.28 -5.42 -16.77
N VAL A 31 20.13 -6.09 -16.63
CA VAL A 31 18.81 -5.50 -16.83
C VAL A 31 18.16 -5.35 -15.46
N LEU A 32 17.80 -4.13 -15.10
CA LEU A 32 17.18 -3.78 -13.82
C LEU A 32 15.76 -3.26 -14.08
N PRO A 33 14.76 -4.16 -14.12
CA PRO A 33 13.36 -3.75 -14.18
C PRO A 33 12.89 -3.31 -12.79
N ALA A 34 12.37 -2.09 -12.69
CA ALA A 34 11.72 -1.58 -11.51
C ALA A 34 10.20 -1.63 -11.70
N TYR A 35 9.48 -2.07 -10.67
CA TYR A 35 8.02 -2.14 -10.67
C TYR A 35 7.48 -1.92 -9.26
N ARG A 36 6.21 -1.56 -9.17
CA ARG A 36 5.63 -1.02 -7.92
C ARG A 36 5.38 -2.07 -6.84
N TYR A 37 4.74 -3.18 -7.19
CA TYR A 37 4.38 -4.27 -6.24
C TYR A 37 4.51 -5.63 -6.93
N PRO A 38 4.76 -6.73 -6.19
CA PRO A 38 4.77 -8.08 -6.77
C PRO A 38 3.49 -8.43 -7.55
N ARG A 39 2.32 -7.93 -7.12
CA ARG A 39 1.07 -8.13 -7.86
C ARG A 39 0.99 -7.35 -9.18
N ALA A 40 1.77 -6.29 -9.36
CA ALA A 40 1.75 -5.51 -10.61
C ALA A 40 2.24 -6.32 -11.81
N ILE A 41 2.95 -7.43 -11.57
CA ILE A 41 3.52 -8.29 -12.61
C ILE A 41 2.85 -9.67 -12.70
N VAL A 42 1.84 -9.94 -11.85
CA VAL A 42 1.08 -11.20 -11.90
C VAL A 42 0.29 -11.23 -13.21
N ASP A 43 0.38 -12.35 -13.92
CA ASP A 43 -0.24 -12.57 -15.24
C ASP A 43 0.15 -11.50 -16.29
N ARG A 44 1.30 -10.85 -16.11
CA ARG A 44 1.85 -9.83 -17.01
C ARG A 44 3.14 -10.34 -17.66
N PRO A 45 3.50 -9.86 -18.86
CA PRO A 45 4.69 -10.32 -19.57
C PRO A 45 5.97 -10.25 -18.73
N LEU A 46 6.15 -9.19 -17.94
CA LEU A 46 7.32 -9.01 -17.09
C LEU A 46 7.55 -10.19 -16.12
N GLY A 47 6.49 -10.87 -15.66
CA GLY A 47 6.60 -12.03 -14.78
C GLY A 47 7.35 -13.22 -15.40
N ALA A 48 7.47 -13.27 -16.73
CA ALA A 48 8.24 -14.30 -17.43
C ALA A 48 9.74 -13.98 -17.53
N LEU A 49 10.15 -12.72 -17.27
CA LEU A 49 11.56 -12.35 -17.27
C LEU A 49 12.21 -12.92 -16.00
N THR A 50 13.06 -13.93 -16.16
CA THR A 50 13.80 -14.52 -15.03
C THR A 50 14.59 -13.43 -14.31
N ALA A 51 14.57 -13.40 -12.98
CA ALA A 51 15.40 -12.48 -12.19
C ALA A 51 16.47 -13.27 -11.44
N ASP A 52 17.73 -12.85 -11.53
CA ASP A 52 18.81 -13.42 -10.70
C ASP A 52 18.73 -12.94 -9.26
N LEU A 53 18.20 -11.72 -9.07
CA LEU A 53 18.06 -11.05 -7.80
C LEU A 53 16.77 -10.23 -7.79
N VAL A 54 16.00 -10.32 -6.71
CA VAL A 54 14.81 -9.50 -6.48
C VAL A 54 15.05 -8.65 -5.23
N LEU A 55 15.10 -7.33 -5.40
CA LEU A 55 15.23 -6.37 -4.32
C LEU A 55 13.85 -5.85 -3.93
N ARG A 56 13.44 -6.09 -2.69
CA ARG A 56 12.19 -5.55 -2.13
C ARG A 56 12.52 -4.38 -1.22
N LEU A 57 12.05 -3.19 -1.59
CA LEU A 57 12.30 -1.98 -0.82
C LEU A 57 11.25 -1.86 0.30
N SER A 58 11.72 -1.84 1.54
CA SER A 58 10.90 -1.56 2.72
C SER A 58 10.67 -0.05 2.89
N PRO A 59 9.61 0.36 3.61
CA PRO A 59 9.50 1.72 4.11
C PRO A 59 10.73 2.13 4.92
N LEU A 60 11.02 3.44 4.95
CA LEU A 60 12.04 4.04 5.79
C LEU A 60 11.69 3.83 7.27
N SER A 61 12.69 3.54 8.08
CA SER A 61 12.56 3.30 9.52
C SER A 61 12.58 4.61 10.32
N THR A 62 12.25 4.56 11.61
CA THR A 62 12.41 5.72 12.50
C THR A 62 13.87 6.16 12.63
N GLU A 63 14.84 5.26 12.47
CA GLU A 63 16.27 5.61 12.45
C GLU A 63 16.63 6.47 11.22
N ASP A 64 15.99 6.21 10.08
CA ASP A 64 16.26 6.92 8.82
C ASP A 64 15.68 8.34 8.79
N ILE A 65 14.49 8.55 9.39
CA ILE A 65 13.70 9.79 9.21
C ILE A 65 13.24 10.45 10.52
N GLY A 66 13.45 9.82 11.68
CA GLY A 66 12.96 10.28 12.98
C GLY A 66 11.48 9.96 13.24
N ASP A 67 11.10 9.93 14.52
CA ASP A 67 9.77 9.48 14.97
C ASP A 67 8.64 10.33 14.39
N HIS A 68 8.78 11.66 14.40
CA HIS A 68 7.73 12.56 13.92
C HIS A 68 7.43 12.35 12.42
N ALA A 69 8.47 12.27 11.59
CA ALA A 69 8.31 12.02 10.16
C ALA A 69 7.76 10.62 9.92
N TYR A 70 8.17 9.63 10.71
CA TYR A 70 7.66 8.28 10.63
C TYR A 70 6.18 8.18 11.00
N GLU A 71 5.71 8.83 12.06
CA GLU A 71 4.28 8.88 12.43
C GLU A 71 3.43 9.50 11.31
N ARG A 72 3.88 10.62 10.76
CA ARG A 72 3.18 11.33 9.66
C ARG A 72 3.13 10.48 8.39
N SER A 73 4.24 9.88 7.99
CA SER A 73 4.41 9.24 6.67
C SER A 73 4.27 7.72 6.65
N GLY A 74 4.32 7.06 7.80
CA GLY A 74 4.47 5.61 7.92
C GLY A 74 5.78 5.07 7.32
N GLY A 75 6.79 5.93 7.10
CA GLY A 75 8.03 5.57 6.41
C GLY A 75 7.91 5.49 4.90
N ILE A 76 6.76 5.84 4.31
CA ILE A 76 6.56 5.80 2.86
C ILE A 76 7.33 6.97 2.23
N PRO A 77 8.34 6.74 1.37
CA PRO A 77 9.21 7.82 0.88
C PRO A 77 8.46 9.00 0.23
N ALA A 78 7.43 8.70 -0.57
CA ALA A 78 6.58 9.72 -1.18
C ALA A 78 5.84 10.60 -0.16
N LEU A 79 5.48 10.03 1.01
CA LEU A 79 4.81 10.75 2.08
C LEU A 79 5.78 11.46 3.01
N VAL A 80 7.01 10.96 3.16
CA VAL A 80 8.09 11.67 3.87
C VAL A 80 8.34 13.02 3.18
N ALA A 81 8.46 13.02 1.84
CA ALA A 81 8.62 14.25 1.06
C ALA A 81 7.40 15.19 1.12
N ALA A 82 6.22 14.66 1.47
CA ALA A 82 4.96 15.39 1.58
C ALA A 82 4.63 15.82 3.02
N ALA A 83 5.33 15.31 4.04
CA ALA A 83 5.01 15.50 5.45
C ALA A 83 5.03 16.98 5.87
N ASP A 84 5.99 17.73 5.37
CA ASP A 84 6.21 19.15 5.66
C ASP A 84 5.58 20.09 4.62
N ARG A 85 4.81 19.54 3.68
CA ARG A 85 4.10 20.35 2.68
C ARG A 85 2.81 20.92 3.29
N PRO A 86 2.22 21.96 2.68
CA PRO A 86 0.90 22.44 3.05
C PRO A 86 -0.12 21.30 3.18
N ALA A 87 -1.03 21.40 4.15
CA ALA A 87 -1.88 20.28 4.56
C ALA A 87 -2.80 19.74 3.45
N ASP A 88 -3.23 20.59 2.52
CA ASP A 88 -3.96 20.21 1.32
C ASP A 88 -3.12 19.38 0.35
N VAL A 89 -1.86 19.79 0.11
CA VAL A 89 -0.90 19.04 -0.73
C VAL A 89 -0.57 17.70 -0.09
N GLY A 90 -0.23 17.69 1.21
CA GLY A 90 0.06 16.47 1.96
C GLY A 90 -1.09 15.46 1.89
N ARG A 91 -2.33 15.91 2.07
CA ARG A 91 -3.53 15.08 1.96
C ARG A 91 -3.79 14.59 0.54
N ALA A 92 -3.60 15.43 -0.48
CA ALA A 92 -3.78 15.04 -1.87
C ALA A 92 -2.79 13.92 -2.27
N VAL A 93 -1.52 14.05 -1.89
CA VAL A 93 -0.50 13.02 -2.11
C VAL A 93 -0.84 11.75 -1.34
N ALA A 94 -1.25 11.87 -0.06
CA ALA A 94 -1.64 10.72 0.76
C ALA A 94 -2.83 9.95 0.19
N MET A 95 -3.86 10.66 -0.28
CA MET A 95 -5.01 10.06 -0.97
C MET A 95 -4.57 9.36 -2.25
N HIS A 96 -3.71 9.99 -3.06
CA HIS A 96 -3.19 9.39 -4.29
C HIS A 96 -2.43 8.09 -3.98
N VAL A 97 -1.53 8.11 -3.00
CA VAL A 97 -0.77 6.92 -2.56
C VAL A 97 -1.72 5.81 -2.08
N ALA A 98 -2.73 6.15 -1.26
CA ALA A 98 -3.71 5.18 -0.76
C ALA A 98 -4.50 4.54 -1.90
N ARG A 99 -4.99 5.34 -2.87
CA ARG A 99 -5.72 4.85 -4.05
C ARG A 99 -4.85 3.98 -4.95
N LEU A 100 -3.63 4.42 -5.22
CA LEU A 100 -2.70 3.65 -6.05
C LEU A 100 -2.38 2.30 -5.43
N ARG A 101 -2.16 2.27 -4.11
CA ARG A 101 -1.84 1.05 -3.35
C ARG A 101 -3.01 0.08 -3.23
N THR A 102 -4.25 0.56 -3.31
CA THR A 102 -5.46 -0.25 -3.19
C THR A 102 -6.12 -0.58 -4.53
N ALA A 103 -5.64 -0.02 -5.64
CA ALA A 103 -6.29 -0.14 -6.96
C ALA A 103 -6.50 -1.57 -7.46
N TRP A 104 -5.68 -2.52 -7.01
CA TRP A 104 -5.73 -3.93 -7.40
C TRP A 104 -6.40 -4.84 -6.36
N MET A 105 -6.78 -4.28 -5.21
CA MET A 105 -7.39 -5.03 -4.11
C MET A 105 -8.91 -5.15 -4.30
N PRO A 106 -9.56 -6.17 -3.70
CA PRO A 106 -11.01 -6.20 -3.60
C PRO A 106 -11.55 -4.96 -2.89
N ALA A 107 -12.76 -4.53 -3.24
CA ALA A 107 -13.38 -3.32 -2.68
C ALA A 107 -13.43 -3.32 -1.13
N GLY A 108 -13.54 -4.49 -0.50
CA GLY A 108 -13.55 -4.62 0.95
C GLY A 108 -12.25 -4.17 1.64
N ALA A 109 -11.10 -4.18 0.96
CA ALA A 109 -9.87 -3.61 1.49
C ALA A 109 -9.98 -2.09 1.67
N TRP A 110 -10.62 -1.40 0.72
CA TRP A 110 -10.87 0.04 0.87
C TRP A 110 -11.82 0.33 2.02
N ASP A 111 -12.83 -0.52 2.24
CA ASP A 111 -13.76 -0.38 3.36
C ASP A 111 -13.04 -0.55 4.71
N VAL A 112 -12.18 -1.57 4.84
CA VAL A 112 -11.34 -1.76 6.04
C VAL A 112 -10.46 -0.53 6.29
N LEU A 113 -9.78 -0.03 5.26
CA LEU A 113 -8.93 1.16 5.36
C LEU A 113 -9.73 2.39 5.83
N ARG A 114 -10.95 2.60 5.32
CA ARG A 114 -11.85 3.69 5.74
C ARG A 114 -12.33 3.54 7.17
N LEU A 115 -12.67 2.33 7.61
CA LEU A 115 -13.09 2.06 8.98
C LEU A 115 -11.98 2.41 9.97
N CYS A 116 -10.76 1.93 9.73
CA CYS A 116 -9.59 2.29 10.54
C CYS A 116 -9.29 3.79 10.48
N ALA A 117 -9.53 4.46 9.35
CA ALA A 117 -9.33 5.91 9.24
C ALA A 117 -10.29 6.69 10.15
N THR A 118 -11.54 6.22 10.22
CA THR A 118 -12.65 6.90 10.89
C THR A 118 -12.71 6.61 12.39
N LEU A 119 -12.43 5.36 12.77
CA LEU A 119 -12.60 4.86 14.14
C LEU A 119 -11.27 4.61 14.86
N GLY A 120 -10.14 4.71 14.16
CA GLY A 120 -8.81 4.47 14.73
C GLY A 120 -8.40 3.00 14.72
N SER A 121 -7.76 2.56 15.79
CA SER A 121 -7.30 1.17 15.94
C SER A 121 -8.49 0.24 16.19
N LEU A 122 -8.63 -0.80 15.37
CA LEU A 122 -9.74 -1.76 15.44
C LEU A 122 -9.21 -3.18 15.46
N ARG A 123 -9.91 -4.08 16.15
CA ARG A 123 -9.65 -5.52 16.03
C ARG A 123 -10.24 -6.06 14.74
N VAL A 124 -9.65 -7.14 14.21
CA VAL A 124 -10.15 -7.81 13.00
C VAL A 124 -11.61 -8.28 13.17
N GLU A 125 -12.00 -8.75 14.36
CA GLU A 125 -13.38 -9.19 14.61
C GLU A 125 -14.38 -8.02 14.56
N GLN A 126 -13.97 -6.84 15.05
CA GLN A 126 -14.78 -5.62 14.95
C GLN A 126 -14.94 -5.18 13.49
N LEU A 127 -13.86 -5.29 12.70
CA LEU A 127 -13.91 -5.02 11.25
C LEU A 127 -14.88 -5.98 10.53
N ALA A 128 -14.92 -7.26 10.89
CA ALA A 128 -15.88 -8.23 10.35
C ALA A 128 -17.33 -7.82 10.65
N VAL A 129 -17.63 -7.43 11.89
CA VAL A 129 -18.98 -6.96 12.27
C VAL A 129 -19.36 -5.66 11.55
N LEU A 130 -18.43 -4.71 11.45
CA LEU A 130 -18.70 -3.41 10.83
C LEU A 130 -18.91 -3.53 9.31
N THR A 131 -18.12 -4.36 8.64
CA THR A 131 -18.21 -4.61 7.19
C THR A 131 -19.30 -5.61 6.82
N GLY A 132 -19.80 -6.42 7.77
CA GLY A 132 -20.70 -7.53 7.50
C GLY A 132 -20.06 -8.66 6.68
N ARG A 133 -18.72 -8.73 6.68
CA ARG A 133 -17.92 -9.73 5.95
C ARG A 133 -17.53 -10.87 6.87
N SER A 134 -17.15 -12.00 6.28
CA SER A 134 -16.59 -13.12 7.05
C SER A 134 -15.22 -12.74 7.61
N LEU A 135 -14.86 -13.31 8.76
CA LEU A 135 -13.53 -13.08 9.36
C LEU A 135 -12.38 -13.45 8.40
N PRO A 136 -12.42 -14.57 7.66
CA PRO A 136 -11.39 -14.88 6.66
C PRO A 136 -11.23 -13.81 5.57
N ASP A 137 -12.33 -13.27 5.04
CA ASP A 137 -12.25 -12.21 4.02
C ASP A 137 -11.58 -10.95 4.58
N VAL A 138 -11.92 -10.58 5.82
CA VAL A 138 -11.33 -9.40 6.47
C VAL A 138 -9.84 -9.61 6.74
N LEU A 139 -9.43 -10.81 7.16
CA LEU A 139 -8.03 -11.15 7.33
C LEU A 139 -7.26 -11.00 6.01
N GLU A 140 -7.81 -11.51 4.90
CA GLU A 140 -7.18 -11.33 3.58
C GLU A 140 -7.05 -9.85 3.21
N TYR A 141 -8.06 -9.03 3.48
CA TYR A 141 -8.00 -7.59 3.24
C TYR A 141 -6.95 -6.90 4.11
N VAL A 142 -6.86 -7.27 5.39
CA VAL A 142 -5.85 -6.75 6.32
C VAL A 142 -4.45 -7.11 5.83
N ASP A 143 -4.21 -8.37 5.46
CA ASP A 143 -2.91 -8.83 4.95
C ASP A 143 -2.48 -8.04 3.71
N GLN A 144 -3.40 -7.82 2.78
CA GLN A 144 -3.14 -7.01 1.59
C GLN A 144 -2.79 -5.56 1.94
N LEU A 145 -3.49 -4.94 2.89
CA LEU A 145 -3.25 -3.57 3.33
C LEU A 145 -1.95 -3.41 4.13
N VAL A 146 -1.60 -4.40 4.95
CA VAL A 146 -0.31 -4.47 5.67
C VAL A 146 0.83 -4.66 4.67
N HIS A 147 0.67 -5.55 3.69
CA HIS A 147 1.65 -5.74 2.63
C HIS A 147 1.87 -4.46 1.80
N ALA A 148 0.79 -3.73 1.52
CA ALA A 148 0.84 -2.42 0.87
C ALA A 148 1.31 -1.28 1.80
N GLN A 149 1.70 -1.58 3.04
CA GLN A 149 2.22 -0.65 4.04
C GLN A 149 1.24 0.49 4.37
N LEU A 150 -0.06 0.25 4.24
CA LEU A 150 -1.11 1.22 4.58
C LEU A 150 -1.61 1.01 6.01
N LEU A 151 -1.67 -0.25 6.46
CA LEU A 151 -1.96 -0.61 7.84
C LEU A 151 -0.71 -1.15 8.55
N ALA A 152 -0.73 -1.03 9.88
CA ALA A 152 0.21 -1.66 10.78
C ALA A 152 -0.56 -2.50 11.81
N GLU A 153 -0.02 -3.66 12.11
CA GLU A 153 -0.54 -4.55 13.15
C GLU A 153 -0.10 -4.07 14.54
N GLY A 154 -0.98 -4.24 15.50
CA GLY A 154 -0.78 -3.98 16.91
C GLY A 154 -1.09 -5.23 17.75
N PRO A 155 -0.86 -5.15 19.07
CA PRO A 155 -1.10 -6.28 19.97
C PRO A 155 -2.58 -6.70 19.95
N GLY A 156 -2.83 -8.01 20.13
CA GLY A 156 -4.19 -8.55 20.28
C GLY A 156 -5.03 -8.52 19.01
N GLY A 157 -4.42 -8.54 17.82
CA GLY A 157 -5.14 -8.51 16.53
C GLY A 157 -5.70 -7.14 16.16
N HIS A 158 -5.19 -6.07 16.78
CA HIS A 158 -5.53 -4.72 16.40
C HIS A 158 -4.80 -4.30 15.13
N VAL A 159 -5.47 -3.53 14.28
CA VAL A 159 -4.90 -2.90 13.10
C VAL A 159 -5.22 -1.41 13.08
N ARG A 160 -4.24 -0.62 12.64
CA ARG A 160 -4.36 0.84 12.54
C ARG A 160 -3.66 1.35 11.29
N HIS A 161 -3.96 2.58 10.90
CA HIS A 161 -3.18 3.25 9.85
C HIS A 161 -1.72 3.34 10.25
N ARG A 162 -0.85 3.04 9.28
CA ARG A 162 0.60 3.19 9.43
C ARG A 162 1.02 4.66 9.35
N SER A 163 0.31 5.45 8.54
CA SER A 163 0.58 6.87 8.28
C SER A 163 -0.60 7.74 8.71
N ASP A 164 -0.33 8.78 9.50
CA ASP A 164 -1.36 9.76 9.86
C ASP A 164 -1.86 10.57 8.67
N LEU A 165 -0.98 10.89 7.71
CA LEU A 165 -1.39 11.57 6.47
C LEU A 165 -2.43 10.77 5.69
N VAL A 166 -2.22 9.46 5.56
CA VAL A 166 -3.19 8.57 4.89
C VAL A 166 -4.48 8.48 5.69
N ARG A 167 -4.37 8.34 7.02
CA ARG A 167 -5.53 8.32 7.93
C ARG A 167 -6.39 9.56 7.75
N GLU A 168 -5.79 10.74 7.84
CA GLU A 168 -6.44 12.05 7.70
C GLU A 168 -7.12 12.20 6.34
N ALA A 169 -6.39 11.91 5.26
CA ALA A 169 -6.90 12.03 3.90
C ALA A 169 -8.09 11.08 3.64
N VAL A 170 -8.03 9.85 4.13
CA VAL A 170 -9.12 8.86 3.98
C VAL A 170 -10.31 9.24 4.85
N ALA A 171 -10.09 9.71 6.08
CA ALA A 171 -11.16 10.12 6.99
C ALA A 171 -11.98 11.32 6.47
N GLU A 172 -11.36 12.24 5.74
CA GLU A 172 -12.04 13.39 5.11
C GLU A 172 -13.13 12.97 4.10
N GLN A 173 -13.02 11.77 3.53
CA GLN A 173 -14.01 11.19 2.61
C GLN A 173 -15.21 10.56 3.32
N VAL A 174 -15.27 10.66 4.65
CA VAL A 174 -16.33 10.06 5.47
C VAL A 174 -17.13 11.19 6.11
N SER A 175 -18.42 11.25 5.80
CA SER A 175 -19.31 12.24 6.38
C SER A 175 -19.39 12.08 7.91
N THR A 176 -19.60 13.17 8.63
CA THR A 176 -19.79 13.14 10.09
C THR A 176 -20.93 12.21 10.50
N ALA A 177 -22.03 12.17 9.73
CA ALA A 177 -23.16 11.29 9.99
C ALA A 177 -22.76 9.81 9.90
N THR A 178 -22.00 9.43 8.87
CA THR A 178 -21.46 8.07 8.72
C THR A 178 -20.53 7.72 9.87
N ALA A 179 -19.62 8.62 10.25
CA ALA A 179 -18.69 8.39 11.35
C ALA A 179 -19.43 8.18 12.68
N THR A 180 -20.45 8.99 12.98
CA THR A 180 -21.27 8.84 14.19
C THR A 180 -22.03 7.52 14.19
N HIS A 181 -22.66 7.14 13.08
CA HIS A 181 -23.36 5.86 12.96
C HIS A 181 -22.43 4.65 13.17
N LEU A 182 -21.22 4.70 12.61
CA LEU A 182 -20.24 3.62 12.75
C LEU A 182 -19.75 3.49 14.21
N ARG A 183 -19.56 4.60 14.94
CA ARG A 183 -19.22 4.56 16.37
C ARG A 183 -20.33 3.92 17.20
N GLN A 184 -21.58 4.31 16.96
CA GLN A 184 -22.74 3.73 17.64
C GLN A 184 -22.86 2.22 17.38
N ARG A 185 -22.63 1.79 16.12
CA ARG A 185 -22.59 0.36 15.77
C ARG A 185 -21.48 -0.39 16.50
N LEU A 186 -20.29 0.20 16.63
CA LEU A 186 -19.16 -0.41 17.33
C LEU A 186 -19.42 -0.55 18.84
N GLU A 187 -20.06 0.44 19.46
CA GLU A 187 -20.46 0.39 20.88
C GLU A 187 -21.54 -0.65 21.17
N SER A 188 -22.30 -1.04 20.14
CA SER A 188 -23.40 -2.00 20.22
C SER A 188 -23.01 -3.43 19.82
N ALA A 189 -21.76 -3.65 19.43
CA ALA A 189 -21.20 -4.92 18.94
C ALA A 189 -20.38 -5.62 20.00
#